data_AF-A0A2X2WX84-F1
#
_entry.id   AF-A0A2X2WX84-F1
#
_cell.length_a   1.000
_cell.length_b   1.000
_cell.length_c   1.000
_cell.angle_alpha   90.00
_cell.angle_beta   90.00
_cell.angle_gamma   90.00
#
_symmetry.space_group_name_H-M   'P 1'
#
loop_
_entity.id
_entity.type
_entity.pdbx_description
1 polymer ?
#
loop_
_entity_poly.entity_id
_entity_poly.type
_entity_poly.pdbx_seq_one_letter_code
_entity_poly.pdbx_strand_id
1 'polypeptide(L)'
;MEINDEIPLKDIAYSLSINSEKPIQFSIVADTAVDLMMKIELVLLGIETKDTFTVSKKEGKVAFTFPGQGSQRINMARDLFVVFPAMRQIIDNYPELEKVVFPSTTFSEADLKQQKETIKDTRLAQPLLGIVDLALAKFLESLGIIPDMLAGHSYGELPALCSQAYLQKIN
;
A
#
# COMPACT_ATOMS: atom_id res chain seq x y z
N MET A 1 -3.15 -18.55 26.07
CA MET A 1 -1.74 -18.53 25.62
C MET A 1 -1.00 -17.46 26.40
N GLU A 2 0.33 -17.53 26.54
CA GLU A 2 1.11 -16.52 27.27
C GLU A 2 1.56 -15.40 26.33
N ILE A 3 1.52 -14.15 26.81
CA ILE A 3 1.95 -12.97 26.06
C ILE A 3 3.41 -12.69 26.38
N ASN A 4 4.24 -12.59 25.34
CA ASN A 4 5.62 -12.11 25.45
C ASN A 4 5.78 -10.81 24.66
N ASP A 5 5.76 -9.69 25.37
CA ASP A 5 5.90 -8.33 24.80
C ASP A 5 7.36 -7.95 24.51
N GLU A 6 8.34 -8.79 24.88
CA GLU A 6 9.76 -8.51 24.63
C GLU A 6 10.16 -8.78 23.17
N ILE A 7 9.38 -9.57 22.44
CA ILE A 7 9.67 -9.92 21.05
C ILE A 7 8.88 -9.00 20.12
N PRO A 8 9.54 -8.19 19.26
CA PRO A 8 8.85 -7.34 18.31
C PRO A 8 8.01 -8.17 17.33
N LEU A 9 6.74 -7.78 17.13
CA LEU A 9 5.84 -8.47 16.20
C LEU A 9 6.38 -8.59 14.78
N LYS A 10 7.12 -7.57 14.31
CA LYS A 10 7.77 -7.59 13.00
C LYS A 10 8.79 -8.73 12.85
N ASP A 11 9.49 -9.08 13.93
CA ASP A 11 10.52 -10.12 13.92
C ASP A 11 9.87 -11.50 13.94
N ILE A 12 8.73 -11.64 14.65
CA ILE A 12 7.87 -12.83 14.59
C ILE A 12 7.34 -13.00 13.16
N ALA A 13 6.75 -11.96 12.58
CA ALA A 13 6.18 -11.99 11.22
C ALA A 13 7.24 -12.34 10.16
N TYR A 14 8.42 -11.71 10.25
CA TYR A 14 9.55 -12.02 9.38
C TYR A 14 10.02 -13.47 9.56
N SER A 15 10.22 -13.91 10.79
CA SER A 15 10.69 -15.28 11.07
C SER A 15 9.71 -16.33 10.55
N LEU A 16 8.39 -16.11 10.70
CA LEU A 16 7.37 -16.99 10.17
C LEU A 16 7.35 -17.00 8.64
N SER A 17 7.56 -15.85 7.98
CA SER A 17 7.51 -15.76 6.53
C SER A 17 8.71 -16.42 5.84
N ILE A 18 9.90 -16.41 6.47
CA ILE A 18 11.11 -16.97 5.85
C ILE A 18 11.46 -18.40 6.30
N ASN A 19 11.02 -18.84 7.49
CA ASN A 19 11.45 -20.13 8.06
C ASN A 19 10.36 -21.22 8.06
N SER A 20 9.10 -20.87 7.79
CA SER A 20 8.01 -21.87 7.78
C SER A 20 7.77 -22.41 6.38
N GLU A 21 7.91 -23.72 6.21
CA GLU A 21 7.50 -24.43 4.98
C GLU A 21 6.03 -24.89 5.02
N LYS A 22 5.36 -24.74 6.17
CA LYS A 22 3.95 -25.15 6.31
C LYS A 22 3.03 -24.24 5.49
N PRO A 23 1.95 -24.78 4.91
CA PRO A 23 0.95 -23.96 4.24
C PRO A 23 0.39 -22.87 5.17
N ILE A 24 0.34 -21.64 4.68
CA ILE A 24 -0.27 -20.52 5.40
C ILE A 24 -1.78 -20.72 5.40
N GLN A 25 -2.40 -20.73 6.58
CA GLN A 25 -3.84 -20.88 6.75
C GLN A 25 -4.54 -19.54 7.03
N PHE A 26 -3.86 -18.65 7.77
CA PHE A 26 -4.38 -17.35 8.16
C PHE A 26 -3.28 -16.30 8.03
N SER A 27 -3.68 -15.06 7.72
CA SER A 27 -2.85 -13.85 7.85
C SER A 27 -3.54 -12.90 8.82
N ILE A 28 -2.80 -12.38 9.80
CA ILE A 28 -3.31 -11.52 10.85
C ILE A 28 -2.48 -10.24 10.87
N VAL A 29 -3.12 -9.08 10.72
CA VAL A 29 -2.48 -7.79 10.93
C VAL A 29 -2.79 -7.35 12.37
N ALA A 30 -1.75 -7.11 13.16
CA ALA A 30 -1.88 -6.77 14.56
C ALA A 30 -0.92 -5.63 14.97
N ASP A 31 -1.39 -4.76 15.85
CA ASP A 31 -0.63 -3.58 16.28
C ASP A 31 0.19 -3.86 17.57
N THR A 32 -0.25 -4.81 18.39
CA THR A 32 0.36 -5.17 19.68
C THR A 32 0.27 -6.67 19.91
N ALA A 33 1.09 -7.24 20.80
CA ALA A 33 1.01 -8.67 21.10
C ALA A 33 -0.33 -9.06 21.73
N VAL A 34 -0.93 -8.16 22.53
CA VAL A 34 -2.29 -8.33 23.06
C VAL A 34 -3.32 -8.43 21.94
N ASP A 35 -3.25 -7.54 20.95
CA ASP A 35 -4.13 -7.57 19.78
C ASP A 35 -3.94 -8.83 18.93
N LEU A 36 -2.69 -9.23 18.67
CA LEU A 36 -2.36 -10.48 17.98
C LEU A 36 -2.96 -11.68 18.72
N MET A 37 -2.78 -11.74 20.04
CA MET A 37 -3.23 -12.87 20.85
C MET A 37 -4.76 -12.98 20.84
N MET A 38 -5.45 -11.86 21.05
CA MET A 38 -6.91 -11.80 20.93
C MET A 38 -7.39 -12.27 19.55
N LYS A 39 -6.76 -11.79 18.46
CA LYS A 39 -7.13 -12.18 17.09
C LYS A 39 -6.89 -13.67 16.82
N ILE A 40 -5.81 -14.24 17.34
CA ILE A 40 -5.53 -15.69 17.24
C ILE A 40 -6.65 -16.48 17.94
N GLU A 41 -7.04 -16.09 19.16
CA GLU A 41 -8.10 -16.79 19.90
C GLU A 41 -9.45 -16.73 19.17
N LEU A 42 -9.81 -15.56 18.64
CA LEU A 42 -11.04 -15.39 17.85
C LEU A 42 -11.03 -16.26 16.58
N VAL A 43 -9.92 -16.28 15.85
CA VAL A 43 -9.76 -17.12 14.64
C VAL A 43 -9.85 -18.60 14.97
N LEU A 44 -9.25 -19.06 16.07
CA LEU A 44 -9.33 -20.46 16.51
C LEU A 44 -10.74 -20.87 16.93
N LEU A 45 -11.55 -19.94 17.41
CA LEU A 45 -12.97 -20.15 17.71
C LEU A 45 -13.88 -20.06 16.46
N GLY A 46 -13.32 -19.76 15.29
CA GLY A 46 -14.08 -19.56 14.05
C GLY A 46 -14.88 -18.26 14.03
N ILE A 47 -14.50 -17.28 14.85
CA ILE A 47 -15.16 -15.98 14.93
C ILE A 47 -14.45 -15.03 13.97
N GLU A 48 -15.20 -14.48 13.01
CA GLU A 48 -14.67 -13.44 12.12
C GLU A 48 -14.30 -12.19 12.92
N THR A 49 -13.11 -11.67 12.67
CA THR A 49 -12.62 -10.45 13.27
C THR A 49 -11.88 -9.61 12.25
N LYS A 50 -11.86 -8.30 12.47
CA LYS A 50 -11.22 -7.34 11.57
C LYS A 50 -9.74 -7.69 11.42
N ASP A 51 -9.19 -7.45 10.24
CA ASP A 51 -7.77 -7.58 9.95
C ASP A 51 -7.24 -9.03 10.10
N THR A 52 -8.14 -10.01 10.02
CA THR A 52 -7.82 -11.44 9.90
C THR A 52 -8.32 -11.97 8.57
N PHE A 53 -7.48 -12.76 7.90
CA PHE A 53 -7.71 -13.23 6.55
C PHE A 53 -7.44 -14.73 6.48
N THR A 54 -8.49 -15.51 6.22
CA THR A 54 -8.35 -16.94 5.92
C THR A 54 -7.81 -17.09 4.50
N VAL A 55 -6.73 -17.86 4.35
CA VAL A 55 -6.15 -18.13 3.03
C VAL A 55 -7.13 -18.97 2.22
N SER A 56 -7.67 -18.37 1.17
CA SER A 56 -8.42 -19.05 0.13
C SER A 56 -7.65 -18.89 -1.17
N LYS A 57 -6.92 -19.93 -1.58
CA LYS A 57 -6.19 -19.89 -2.85
C LYS A 57 -7.22 -19.75 -3.97
N LYS A 58 -7.16 -18.61 -4.67
CA LYS A 58 -7.96 -18.37 -5.87
C LYS A 58 -7.07 -18.67 -7.07
N GLU A 59 -7.51 -19.60 -7.90
CA GLU A 59 -6.92 -19.80 -9.23
C GLU A 59 -7.31 -18.62 -10.13
N GLY A 60 -6.40 -18.18 -10.98
CA GLY A 60 -6.66 -17.09 -11.92
C GLY A 60 -5.47 -16.17 -12.12
N LYS A 61 -5.69 -15.14 -12.95
CA LYS A 61 -4.72 -14.10 -13.26
C LYS A 61 -4.88 -12.91 -12.32
N VAL A 62 -3.77 -12.24 -12.02
CA VAL A 62 -3.74 -10.99 -11.25
C VAL A 62 -3.81 -9.80 -12.21
N ALA A 63 -4.70 -8.85 -11.93
CA ALA A 63 -4.77 -7.59 -12.66
C ALA A 63 -4.47 -6.42 -11.73
N PHE A 64 -3.56 -5.52 -12.12
CA PHE A 64 -3.45 -4.22 -11.46
C PHE A 64 -4.35 -3.21 -12.16
N THR A 65 -5.19 -2.54 -11.37
CA THR A 65 -6.11 -1.51 -11.87
C THR A 65 -5.72 -0.14 -11.34
N PHE A 66 -5.57 0.80 -12.24
CA PHE A 66 -5.07 2.14 -11.97
C PHE A 66 -6.22 3.15 -12.00
N PRO A 67 -6.46 3.88 -10.90
CA PRO A 67 -7.58 4.82 -10.83
C PRO A 67 -7.34 6.06 -11.69
N GLY A 68 -8.44 6.68 -12.13
CA GLY A 68 -8.38 7.94 -12.86
C GLY A 68 -8.28 9.16 -11.94
N GLN A 69 -8.25 10.33 -12.57
CA GLN A 69 -8.38 11.61 -11.88
C GLN A 69 -9.67 11.67 -11.03
N GLY A 70 -9.58 12.27 -9.85
CA GLY A 70 -10.64 12.33 -8.83
C GLY A 70 -10.39 11.37 -7.65
N SER A 71 -9.47 10.42 -7.80
CA SER A 71 -9.07 9.49 -6.74
C SER A 71 -8.00 10.03 -5.79
N GLN A 72 -7.35 11.15 -6.14
CA GLN A 72 -6.27 11.73 -5.35
C GLN A 72 -6.76 12.20 -3.97
N ARG A 73 -5.97 11.90 -2.94
CA ARG A 73 -6.22 12.32 -1.55
C ARG A 73 -4.96 12.86 -0.93
N ILE A 74 -5.10 13.90 -0.11
CA ILE A 74 -4.02 14.37 0.75
C ILE A 74 -3.56 13.18 1.59
N ASN A 75 -2.26 12.98 1.70
CA ASN A 75 -1.62 11.89 2.44
C ASN A 75 -1.87 10.48 1.87
N MET A 76 -2.32 10.35 0.61
CA MET A 76 -2.44 9.03 -0.02
C MET A 76 -1.08 8.31 -0.01
N ALA A 77 -1.09 7.04 0.41
CA ALA A 77 0.10 6.20 0.57
C ALA A 77 1.22 6.77 1.49
N ARG A 78 0.97 7.83 2.28
CA ARG A 78 1.99 8.50 3.11
C ARG A 78 2.80 7.51 3.95
N ASP A 79 2.12 6.62 4.67
CA ASP A 79 2.79 5.70 5.59
C ASP A 79 3.74 4.76 4.84
N LEU A 80 3.38 4.35 3.61
CA LEU A 80 4.24 3.54 2.78
C LEU A 80 5.48 4.32 2.31
N PHE A 81 5.32 5.58 1.92
CA PHE A 81 6.45 6.47 1.57
C PHE A 81 7.38 6.75 2.76
N VAL A 82 6.88 6.66 4.00
CA VAL A 82 7.67 6.82 5.22
C VAL A 82 8.42 5.53 5.57
N VAL A 83 7.73 4.38 5.49
CA VAL A 83 8.26 3.09 5.95
C VAL A 83 9.16 2.41 4.92
N PHE A 84 8.91 2.60 3.62
CA PHE A 84 9.60 1.88 2.55
C PHE A 84 10.49 2.80 1.71
N PRO A 85 11.83 2.77 1.89
CA PRO A 85 12.77 3.64 1.16
C PRO A 85 12.67 3.52 -0.36
N ALA A 86 12.34 2.33 -0.89
CA ALA A 86 12.19 2.11 -2.32
C ALA A 86 11.02 2.93 -2.92
N MET A 87 9.93 3.11 -2.17
CA MET A 87 8.83 3.99 -2.57
C MET A 87 9.24 5.45 -2.45
N ARG A 88 9.93 5.80 -1.35
CA ARG A 88 10.41 7.17 -1.08
C ARG A 88 11.23 7.75 -2.23
N GLN A 89 12.17 6.98 -2.77
CA GLN A 89 13.05 7.41 -3.87
C GLN A 89 12.30 7.88 -5.12
N ILE A 90 11.07 7.43 -5.33
CA ILE A 90 10.29 7.79 -6.52
C ILE A 90 9.82 9.24 -6.44
N ILE A 91 9.37 9.69 -5.26
CA ILE A 91 8.85 11.05 -5.06
C ILE A 91 9.95 12.07 -4.77
N ASP A 92 11.12 11.65 -4.30
CA ASP A 92 12.26 12.54 -4.01
C ASP A 92 12.73 13.35 -5.24
N ASN A 93 12.48 12.86 -6.45
CA ASN A 93 12.76 13.58 -7.70
C ASN A 93 11.78 14.72 -7.98
N TYR A 94 10.70 14.85 -7.19
CA TYR A 94 9.60 15.78 -7.41
C TYR A 94 9.18 16.51 -6.11
N PRO A 95 10.09 17.30 -5.49
CA PRO A 95 9.84 17.93 -4.19
C PRO A 95 8.64 18.88 -4.16
N GLU A 96 8.31 19.51 -5.28
CA GLU A 96 7.13 20.37 -5.39
C GLU A 96 5.83 19.58 -5.34
N LEU A 97 5.80 18.37 -5.91
CA LEU A 97 4.65 17.48 -5.83
C LEU A 97 4.56 16.83 -4.44
N GLU A 98 5.70 16.50 -3.83
CA GLU A 98 5.74 16.00 -2.45
C GLU A 98 5.03 16.95 -1.48
N LYS A 99 5.31 18.25 -1.56
CA LYS A 99 4.65 19.27 -0.71
C LYS A 99 3.14 19.34 -0.91
N VAL A 100 2.63 18.96 -2.08
CA VAL A 100 1.20 18.97 -2.40
C VAL A 100 0.51 17.73 -1.85
N VAL A 101 1.11 16.55 -1.98
CA VAL A 101 0.51 15.30 -1.47
C VAL A 101 0.74 15.10 0.03
N PHE A 102 1.88 15.58 0.55
CA PHE A 102 2.26 15.54 1.96
C PHE A 102 2.44 16.95 2.53
N PRO A 103 1.41 17.80 2.50
CA PRO A 103 1.52 19.15 3.00
C PRO A 103 1.77 19.14 4.52
N SER A 104 2.33 20.24 5.02
CA SER A 104 2.46 20.48 6.45
C SER A 104 1.07 20.55 7.11
N THR A 105 0.98 19.99 8.32
CA THR A 105 -0.21 20.10 9.15
C THR A 105 -0.53 21.56 9.42
N THR A 106 -1.80 21.95 9.24
CA THR A 106 -2.31 23.29 9.53
C THR A 106 -3.63 23.20 10.30
N PHE A 107 -3.86 24.14 11.20
CA PHE A 107 -5.10 24.28 11.97
C PHE A 107 -6.03 25.37 11.39
N SER A 108 -5.58 26.09 10.36
CA SER A 108 -6.38 27.09 9.66
C SER A 108 -7.35 26.41 8.70
N GLU A 109 -8.65 26.68 8.85
CA GLU A 109 -9.67 26.17 7.92
C GLU A 109 -9.43 26.63 6.48
N ALA A 110 -8.94 27.87 6.31
CA ALA A 110 -8.62 28.43 5.01
C ALA A 110 -7.48 27.66 4.33
N ASP A 111 -6.42 27.34 5.09
CA ASP A 111 -5.28 26.59 4.57
C ASP A 111 -5.67 25.14 4.26
N LEU A 112 -6.46 24.49 5.13
CA LEU A 112 -6.98 23.14 4.87
C LEU A 112 -7.82 23.10 3.59
N LYS A 113 -8.68 24.11 3.38
CA LYS A 113 -9.46 24.25 2.15
C LYS A 113 -8.52 24.44 0.95
N GLN A 114 -7.52 25.31 1.07
CA GLN A 114 -6.56 25.55 0.00
C GLN A 114 -5.77 24.29 -0.36
N GLN A 115 -5.31 23.50 0.61
CA GLN A 115 -4.63 22.22 0.37
C GLN A 115 -5.54 21.24 -0.39
N LYS A 116 -6.82 21.15 0.01
CA LYS A 116 -7.82 20.29 -0.65
C LYS A 116 -8.14 20.71 -2.08
N GLU A 117 -8.10 22.00 -2.39
CA GLU A 117 -8.29 22.49 -3.76
C GLU A 117 -7.02 22.36 -4.60
N THR A 118 -5.85 22.58 -3.99
CA THR A 118 -4.54 22.47 -4.66
C THR A 118 -4.31 21.06 -5.21
N ILE A 119 -4.59 20.02 -4.42
CA ILE A 119 -4.42 18.64 -4.89
C ILE A 119 -5.43 18.26 -6.01
N LYS A 120 -6.50 19.02 -6.20
CA LYS A 120 -7.49 18.79 -7.27
C LYS A 120 -7.15 19.51 -8.57
N ASP A 121 -6.19 20.44 -8.56
CA ASP A 121 -5.69 21.06 -9.78
C ASP A 121 -5.14 19.96 -10.69
N THR A 122 -5.74 19.79 -11.87
CA THR A 122 -5.39 18.75 -12.85
C THR A 122 -3.88 18.70 -13.14
N ARG A 123 -3.21 19.86 -13.17
CA ARG A 123 -1.77 19.97 -13.47
C ARG A 123 -0.88 19.33 -12.39
N LEU A 124 -1.41 19.23 -11.16
CA LEU A 124 -0.74 18.60 -10.02
C LEU A 124 -1.29 17.19 -9.79
N ALA A 125 -2.62 17.02 -9.86
CA ALA A 125 -3.32 15.77 -9.60
C ALA A 125 -2.84 14.63 -10.50
N GLN A 126 -2.71 14.89 -11.80
CA GLN A 126 -2.30 13.89 -12.78
C GLN A 126 -0.88 13.33 -12.49
N PRO A 127 0.18 14.15 -12.47
CA PRO A 127 1.52 13.61 -12.18
C PRO A 127 1.61 13.01 -10.77
N LEU A 128 0.88 13.53 -9.79
CA LEU A 128 0.82 12.94 -8.44
C LEU A 128 0.23 11.53 -8.43
N LEU A 129 -0.91 11.35 -9.10
CA LEU A 129 -1.54 10.03 -9.24
C LEU A 129 -0.58 9.07 -9.94
N GLY A 130 0.04 9.50 -11.05
CA GLY A 130 1.02 8.68 -11.76
C GLY A 130 2.20 8.24 -10.89
N ILE A 131 2.77 9.15 -10.09
CA ILE A 131 3.89 8.84 -9.17
C ILE A 131 3.46 7.81 -8.12
N VAL A 132 2.33 8.05 -7.45
CA VAL A 132 1.86 7.17 -6.36
C VAL A 132 1.47 5.80 -6.90
N ASP A 133 0.76 5.74 -8.02
CA ASP A 133 0.35 4.51 -8.67
C ASP A 133 1.55 3.66 -9.10
N LEU A 134 2.55 4.28 -9.74
CA LEU A 134 3.77 3.58 -10.14
C LEU A 134 4.59 3.12 -8.92
N ALA A 135 4.61 3.92 -7.85
CA ALA A 135 5.27 3.52 -6.60
C ALA A 135 4.59 2.32 -5.95
N LEU A 136 3.26 2.28 -5.93
CA LEU A 136 2.48 1.16 -5.42
C LEU A 136 2.66 -0.09 -6.28
N ALA A 137 2.62 0.04 -7.61
CA ALA A 137 2.85 -1.08 -8.52
C ALA A 137 4.24 -1.70 -8.31
N LYS A 138 5.29 -0.88 -8.27
CA LYS A 138 6.66 -1.32 -7.97
C LYS A 138 6.80 -1.95 -6.59
N PHE A 139 6.10 -1.42 -5.60
CA PHE A 139 6.10 -1.98 -4.25
C PHE A 139 5.47 -3.38 -4.23
N LEU A 140 4.32 -3.57 -4.87
CA LEU A 140 3.69 -4.88 -4.98
C LEU A 140 4.58 -5.88 -5.73
N GLU A 141 5.22 -5.45 -6.83
CA GLU A 141 6.20 -6.25 -7.56
C GLU A 141 7.38 -6.68 -6.67
N SER A 142 7.89 -5.78 -5.81
CA SER A 142 8.96 -6.10 -4.85
C SER A 142 8.56 -7.12 -3.79
N LEU A 143 7.26 -7.31 -3.57
CA LEU A 143 6.69 -8.35 -2.70
C LEU A 143 6.39 -9.66 -3.47
N GLY A 144 6.76 -9.72 -4.76
CA GLY A 144 6.51 -10.89 -5.63
C GLY A 144 5.11 -10.94 -6.22
N ILE A 145 4.30 -9.88 -6.06
CA ILE A 145 2.98 -9.79 -6.69
C ILE A 145 3.16 -9.21 -8.09
N ILE A 146 3.16 -10.07 -9.10
CA ILE A 146 3.33 -9.67 -10.50
C ILE A 146 1.98 -9.72 -11.22
N PRO A 147 1.57 -8.63 -11.90
CA PRO A 147 0.32 -8.61 -12.63
C PRO A 147 0.46 -9.35 -13.98
N ASP A 148 -0.55 -10.14 -14.34
CA ASP A 148 -0.73 -10.68 -15.68
C ASP A 148 -1.38 -9.66 -16.64
N MET A 149 -2.10 -8.69 -16.07
CA MET A 149 -2.89 -7.71 -16.78
C MET A 149 -2.83 -6.36 -16.09
N LEU A 150 -2.89 -5.30 -16.89
CA LEU A 150 -2.93 -3.92 -16.41
C LEU A 150 -4.13 -3.23 -17.05
N ALA A 151 -4.87 -2.47 -16.27
CA ALA A 151 -5.99 -1.68 -16.76
C ALA A 151 -6.04 -0.34 -16.04
N GLY A 152 -6.39 0.73 -16.75
CA GLY A 152 -6.51 2.05 -16.16
C GLY A 152 -7.85 2.70 -16.50
N HIS A 153 -8.41 3.43 -15.56
CA HIS A 153 -9.60 4.23 -15.82
C HIS A 153 -9.20 5.66 -16.20
N SER A 154 -9.53 6.10 -17.42
CA SER A 154 -9.20 7.45 -17.91
C SER A 154 -7.70 7.75 -17.74
N TYR A 155 -7.31 8.78 -16.96
CA TYR A 155 -5.91 9.09 -16.70
C TYR A 155 -5.09 7.88 -16.20
N GLY A 156 -5.71 6.95 -15.45
CA GLY A 156 -5.04 5.75 -14.94
C GLY A 156 -4.50 4.83 -16.04
N GLU A 157 -4.93 4.98 -17.29
CA GLU A 157 -4.37 4.22 -18.42
C GLU A 157 -2.89 4.55 -18.64
N LEU A 158 -2.46 5.78 -18.35
CA LEU A 158 -1.06 6.19 -18.48
C LEU A 158 -0.13 5.48 -17.48
N PRO A 159 -0.36 5.51 -16.14
CA PRO A 159 0.45 4.74 -15.22
C PRO A 159 0.37 3.23 -15.49
N ALA A 160 -0.77 2.70 -15.95
CA ALA A 160 -0.86 1.30 -16.39
C ALA A 160 0.13 0.98 -17.53
N LEU A 161 0.15 1.79 -18.60
CA LEU A 161 1.09 1.61 -19.72
C LEU A 161 2.56 1.78 -19.28
N CYS A 162 2.84 2.75 -18.42
CA CYS A 162 4.18 2.95 -17.86
C CYS A 162 4.65 1.74 -17.03
N SER A 163 3.75 1.14 -16.24
CA SER A 163 4.04 -0.07 -15.47
C SER A 163 4.36 -1.26 -16.39
N GLN A 164 3.64 -1.41 -17.50
CA GLN A 164 3.91 -2.46 -18.49
C GLN A 164 5.33 -2.36 -19.07
N ALA A 165 5.74 -1.16 -19.45
CA ALA A 165 7.06 -0.91 -20.04
C ALA A 165 8.18 -1.21 -19.03
N TYR A 166 7.91 -1.09 -17.73
CA TYR A 166 8.85 -1.50 -16.70
C TYR A 166 8.95 -3.03 -16.58
N LEU A 167 7.82 -3.74 -16.56
CA LEU A 167 7.80 -5.21 -16.50
C LEU A 167 8.54 -5.87 -17.68
N GLN A 168 8.45 -5.31 -18.88
CA GLN A 168 9.15 -5.81 -20.06
C GLN A 168 10.69 -5.68 -19.99
N LYS A 169 11.25 -4.91 -19.05
CA LYS A 169 12.71 -4.78 -18.87
C LYS A 169 13.30 -5.81 -17.91
N ILE A 170 12.46 -6.51 -17.14
CA ILE A 170 12.86 -7.46 -16.09
C ILE A 170 12.77 -8.90 -16.60
N ASN A 171 12.06 -9.13 -17.72
CA ASN A 171 12.01 -10.39 -18.47
C ASN A 171 12.92 -10.33 -19.71
#